data_AF-L0DGD6-F1
#
_entry.id   AF-L0DGD6-F1
#
_cell.length_a   1.000
_cell.length_b   1.000
_cell.length_c   1.000
_cell.angle_alpha   90.00
_cell.angle_beta   90.00
_cell.angle_gamma   90.00
#
_symmetry.space_group_name_H-M   'P 1'
#
loop_
_entity.id
_entity.type
_entity.pdbx_description
1 polymer ?
#
loop_
_entity_poly.entity_id
_entity_poly.type
_entity_poly.pdbx_seq_one_letter_code
_entity_poly.pdbx_strand_id
1 'polypeptide(L)'
;MRVPKFRIRTLMIAVAVLGIAFGGHAGFQRMNQRMQRFLFLARHHLQQGVVNRLHLEGLVAHGAAKADIEKYRMRSEYHHALSLKYKYASRHPWLAVSSDPPEPR
;
A
#
# COMPACT_ATOMS: atom_id res chain seq x y z
N MET A 1 44.76 -23.43 24.93
CA MET A 1 43.56 -22.94 24.22
C MET A 1 42.90 -24.13 23.52
N ARG A 2 41.66 -24.49 23.90
CA ARG A 2 40.93 -25.60 23.26
C ARG A 2 40.25 -25.07 22.00
N VAL A 3 40.79 -25.42 20.84
CA VAL A 3 40.18 -25.09 19.55
C VAL A 3 38.97 -26.01 19.32
N PRO A 4 37.76 -25.48 19.09
CA PRO A 4 36.59 -26.31 18.84
C PRO A 4 36.77 -27.07 17.52
N LYS A 5 36.68 -28.41 17.57
CA LYS A 5 36.71 -29.27 16.38
C LYS A 5 35.35 -29.26 15.70
N PHE A 6 35.09 -28.24 14.88
CA PHE A 6 33.91 -28.22 14.02
C PHE A 6 34.02 -29.32 12.97
N ARG A 7 33.07 -30.27 12.98
CA ARG A 7 32.92 -31.24 11.90
C ARG A 7 32.45 -30.48 10.66
N ILE A 8 33.03 -30.78 9.49
CA ILE A 8 32.69 -30.13 8.21
C ILE A 8 31.18 -30.09 7.97
N ARG A 9 30.46 -31.16 8.35
CA ARG A 9 28.99 -31.24 8.27
C ARG A 9 28.28 -30.15 9.07
N THR A 10 28.78 -29.83 10.28
CA THR A 10 28.21 -28.76 11.12
C THR A 10 28.40 -27.39 10.47
N LEU A 11 29.53 -27.16 9.82
CA LEU A 11 29.79 -25.92 9.09
C LEU A 11 28.82 -25.77 7.91
N MET A 12 28.62 -26.83 7.12
CA MET A 12 27.68 -26.81 5.99
C MET A 12 26.24 -26.52 6.43
N ILE A 13 25.78 -27.14 7.51
CA ILE A 13 24.45 -26.90 8.06
C ILE A 13 24.31 -25.44 8.52
N ALA A 14 25.32 -24.92 9.24
CA ALA A 14 25.29 -23.53 9.71
C ALA A 14 25.18 -22.53 8.54
N VAL A 15 25.93 -22.74 7.46
CA VAL A 15 25.87 -21.88 6.27
C VAL A 15 24.49 -21.96 5.59
N ALA A 16 23.91 -23.15 5.47
CA ALA A 16 22.57 -23.31 4.88
C ALA A 16 21.50 -22.57 5.70
N VAL A 17 21.54 -22.68 7.03
CA VAL A 17 20.63 -21.97 7.94
C VAL A 17 20.79 -20.46 7.81
N LEU A 18 22.04 -19.96 7.77
CA LEU A 18 22.31 -18.54 7.57
C LEU A 18 21.77 -18.05 6.22
N GLY A 19 22.00 -18.80 5.14
CA GLY A 19 21.49 -18.46 3.81
C GLY A 19 19.97 -18.32 3.78
N ILE A 20 19.25 -19.28 4.39
CA ILE A 20 17.79 -19.24 4.50
C ILE A 20 17.35 -18.05 5.37
N ALA A 21 18.01 -17.80 6.50
CA ALA A 21 17.68 -16.70 7.39
C ALA A 21 17.83 -15.33 6.70
N PHE A 22 18.95 -15.09 6.02
CA PHE A 22 19.18 -13.84 5.28
C PHE A 22 18.23 -13.69 4.08
N GLY A 23 18.03 -14.76 3.30
CA GLY A 23 17.09 -14.75 2.18
C GLY A 23 15.66 -14.48 2.61
N GLY A 24 15.20 -15.15 3.67
CA GLY A 24 13.88 -14.95 4.25
C GLY A 24 13.69 -13.53 4.82
N HIS A 25 14.71 -13.00 5.51
CA HIS A 25 14.65 -11.64 6.07
C HIS A 25 14.52 -10.58 4.97
N ALA A 26 15.30 -10.68 3.89
CA ALA A 26 15.23 -9.75 2.78
C ALA A 26 13.86 -9.81 2.06
N GLY A 27 13.31 -11.01 1.87
CA GLY A 27 11.96 -11.20 1.30
C GLY A 27 10.88 -10.56 2.19
N PHE A 28 10.95 -10.80 3.50
CA PHE A 28 10.02 -10.24 4.47
C PHE A 28 10.09 -8.71 4.52
N GLN A 29 11.30 -8.13 4.50
CA GLN A 29 11.47 -6.67 4.46
C GLN A 29 10.83 -6.04 3.22
N ARG A 30 11.07 -6.62 2.02
CA ARG A 30 10.47 -6.10 0.78
C ARG A 30 8.94 -6.16 0.81
N MET A 31 8.38 -7.23 1.36
CA MET A 31 6.94 -7.39 1.51
C MET A 31 6.35 -6.37 2.48
N ASN A 32 7.03 -6.11 3.61
CA ASN A 32 6.62 -5.10 4.57
C ASN A 32 6.70 -3.68 3.97
N GLN A 33 7.77 -3.36 3.23
CA GLN A 33 7.90 -2.08 2.53
C GLN A 33 6.77 -1.88 1.51
N ARG A 34 6.42 -2.93 0.75
CA ARG A 34 5.32 -2.88 -0.22
C ARG A 34 3.96 -2.68 0.46
N MET A 35 3.72 -3.35 1.58
CA MET A 35 2.52 -3.12 2.40
C MET A 35 2.42 -1.66 2.86
N GLN A 36 3.51 -1.10 3.40
CA GLN A 36 3.52 0.29 3.89
C GLN A 36 3.24 1.28 2.76
N ARG A 37 3.79 1.05 1.55
CA ARG A 37 3.49 1.88 0.37
C ARG A 37 2.00 1.86 0.02
N PHE A 38 1.36 0.69 0.00
CA PHE A 38 -0.07 0.60 -0.28
C PHE A 38 -0.93 1.21 0.83
N LEU A 39 -0.54 1.07 2.09
CA LEU A 39 -1.22 1.76 3.20
C LEU A 39 -1.12 3.28 3.05
N PHE A 40 0.04 3.79 2.67
CA PHE A 40 0.23 5.21 2.41
C PHE A 40 -0.69 5.70 1.28
N LEU A 41 -0.73 5.00 0.14
CA LEU A 41 -1.62 5.32 -0.98
C LEU A 41 -3.10 5.27 -0.59
N ALA A 42 -3.50 4.25 0.17
CA ALA A 42 -4.87 4.12 0.67
C ALA A 42 -5.27 5.32 1.54
N ARG A 43 -4.38 5.76 2.44
CA ARG A 43 -4.60 6.93 3.30
C ARG A 43 -4.65 8.22 2.49
N HIS A 44 -3.73 8.39 1.54
CA HIS A 44 -3.70 9.56 0.67
C HIS A 44 -5.03 9.73 -0.09
N HIS A 45 -5.53 8.67 -0.70
CA HIS A 45 -6.81 8.74 -1.41
C HIS A 45 -8.01 8.89 -0.46
N LEU A 46 -7.97 8.28 0.73
CA LEU A 46 -9.00 8.54 1.73
C LEU A 46 -9.05 10.03 2.10
N GLN A 47 -7.89 10.65 2.34
CA GLN A 47 -7.78 12.08 2.65
C GLN A 47 -8.28 12.95 1.50
N GLN A 48 -7.88 12.67 0.26
CA GLN A 48 -8.38 13.40 -0.92
C GLN A 48 -9.90 13.23 -1.11
N GLY A 49 -10.44 12.04 -0.87
CA GLY A 49 -11.88 11.78 -0.92
C GLY A 49 -12.67 12.61 0.10
N VAL A 50 -12.13 12.73 1.33
CA VAL A 50 -12.70 13.58 2.40
C VAL A 50 -12.64 15.06 2.01
N VAL A 51 -11.50 15.54 1.50
CA VAL A 51 -11.37 16.94 1.07
C VAL A 51 -12.36 17.27 -0.04
N ASN A 52 -12.52 16.40 -1.03
CA ASN A 52 -13.49 16.59 -2.11
C ASN A 52 -14.94 16.57 -1.60
N ARG A 53 -15.24 15.73 -0.60
CA ARG A 53 -16.56 15.69 0.04
C ARG A 53 -16.86 16.98 0.80
N LEU A 54 -15.90 17.53 1.53
CA LEU A 54 -16.06 18.82 2.21
C LEU A 54 -16.29 19.97 1.21
N HIS A 55 -15.56 19.97 0.09
CA HIS A 55 -15.81 20.94 -1.00
C HIS A 55 -17.20 20.78 -1.61
N LEU A 56 -17.65 19.54 -1.83
CA LEU A 56 -19.00 19.24 -2.31
C LEU A 56 -20.06 19.82 -1.38
N GLU A 57 -19.93 19.58 -0.07
CA GLU A 57 -20.86 20.10 0.95
C GLU A 57 -20.87 21.63 0.96
N GLY A 58 -19.70 22.27 0.83
CA GLY A 58 -19.59 23.72 0.66
C GLY A 58 -20.30 24.22 -0.60
N LEU A 59 -20.09 23.60 -1.75
CA LEU A 59 -20.74 23.98 -3.01
C LEU A 59 -22.26 23.89 -2.94
N VAL A 60 -22.78 22.81 -2.33
CA VAL A 60 -24.22 22.62 -2.13
C VAL A 60 -24.78 23.73 -1.22
N ALA A 61 -24.09 24.05 -0.12
CA ALA A 61 -24.52 25.10 0.80
C ALA A 61 -24.56 26.50 0.17
N HIS A 62 -23.69 26.78 -0.81
CA HIS A 62 -23.62 28.08 -1.49
C HIS A 62 -24.43 28.13 -2.80
N GLY A 63 -25.20 27.09 -3.12
CA GLY A 63 -26.04 27.06 -4.32
C GLY A 63 -25.24 27.03 -5.63
N ALA A 64 -24.08 26.37 -5.63
CA ALA A 64 -23.24 26.25 -6.83
C ALA A 64 -23.95 25.52 -7.99
N ALA A 65 -23.38 25.64 -9.18
CA ALA A 65 -23.91 24.98 -10.37
C ALA A 65 -23.90 23.45 -10.20
N LYS A 66 -24.92 22.77 -10.74
CA LYS A 66 -25.03 21.29 -10.70
C LYS A 66 -23.79 20.59 -11.29
N ALA A 67 -23.16 21.18 -12.30
CA ALA A 67 -21.97 20.64 -12.92
C ALA A 67 -20.78 20.55 -11.95
N ASP A 68 -20.59 21.57 -11.10
CA ASP A 68 -19.52 21.59 -10.10
C ASP A 68 -19.78 20.57 -9.00
N ILE A 69 -21.03 20.50 -8.52
CA ILE A 69 -21.46 19.49 -7.53
C ILE A 69 -21.17 18.08 -8.06
N GLU A 70 -21.54 17.80 -9.31
CA GLU A 70 -21.33 16.49 -9.93
C GLU A 70 -19.84 16.15 -10.07
N LYS A 71 -19.01 17.12 -10.46
CA LYS A 71 -17.56 16.96 -10.57
C LYS A 71 -16.93 16.55 -9.24
N TYR A 72 -17.23 17.24 -8.14
CA TYR A 72 -16.67 16.90 -6.83
C TYR A 72 -17.20 15.58 -6.28
N ARG A 73 -18.47 15.24 -6.59
CA ARG A 73 -19.04 13.93 -6.28
C ARG A 73 -18.28 12.80 -6.96
N MET A 74 -18.11 12.87 -8.29
CA MET A 74 -17.35 11.88 -9.06
C MET A 74 -15.91 11.74 -8.54
N ARG A 75 -15.25 12.85 -8.21
CA ARG A 75 -13.88 12.82 -7.68
C ARG A 75 -13.81 12.20 -6.29
N SER A 76 -14.77 12.48 -5.41
CA SER A 76 -14.85 11.86 -4.08
C SER A 76 -15.06 10.34 -4.18
N GLU A 77 -15.99 9.89 -5.04
CA GLU A 77 -16.24 8.47 -5.30
C GLU A 77 -15.01 7.76 -5.87
N TYR A 78 -14.32 8.39 -6.84
CA TYR A 78 -13.07 7.89 -7.42
C TYR A 78 -11.99 7.64 -6.36
N HIS A 79 -11.72 8.63 -5.51
CA HIS A 79 -10.71 8.49 -4.46
C HIS A 79 -11.13 7.49 -3.38
N HIS A 80 -12.42 7.40 -3.07
CA HIS A 80 -12.92 6.37 -2.17
C HIS A 80 -12.66 4.97 -2.74
N ALA A 81 -12.96 4.73 -4.03
CA ALA A 81 -12.69 3.45 -4.69
C ALA A 81 -11.19 3.09 -4.69
N LEU A 82 -10.32 4.06 -5.01
CA LEU A 82 -8.87 3.85 -4.93
C LEU A 82 -8.38 3.55 -3.52
N SER A 83 -8.95 4.22 -2.50
CA SER A 83 -8.58 3.95 -1.11
C SER A 83 -8.88 2.51 -0.71
N LEU A 84 -10.01 1.95 -1.17
CA LEU A 84 -10.40 0.57 -0.93
C LEU A 84 -9.48 -0.41 -1.68
N LYS A 85 -9.18 -0.12 -2.95
CA LYS A 85 -8.24 -0.91 -3.77
C LYS A 85 -6.88 -1.04 -3.07
N TYR A 86 -6.31 0.07 -2.63
CA TYR A 86 -4.99 0.06 -2.00
C TYR A 86 -5.02 -0.50 -0.57
N LYS A 87 -6.11 -0.33 0.16
CA LYS A 87 -6.31 -1.01 1.45
C LYS A 87 -6.34 -2.53 1.27
N TYR A 88 -7.00 -3.04 0.23
CA TYR A 88 -6.96 -4.46 -0.10
C TYR A 88 -5.54 -4.91 -0.51
N ALA A 89 -4.86 -4.14 -1.36
CA ALA A 89 -3.50 -4.43 -1.80
C ALA A 89 -2.49 -4.47 -0.64
N SER A 90 -2.67 -3.63 0.39
CA SER A 90 -1.83 -3.67 1.59
C SER A 90 -1.94 -4.98 2.38
N ARG A 91 -3.10 -5.64 2.34
CA ARG A 91 -3.31 -6.94 3.00
C ARG A 91 -2.74 -8.11 2.19
N HIS A 92 -2.54 -7.90 0.89
CA HIS A 92 -2.05 -8.90 -0.05
C HIS A 92 -0.88 -8.35 -0.90
N PRO A 93 0.22 -7.91 -0.27
CA PRO A 93 1.33 -7.23 -0.95
C PRO A 93 2.07 -8.11 -1.97
N TRP A 94 1.83 -9.42 -2.00
CA TRP A 94 2.37 -10.34 -3.01
C TRP A 94 1.57 -10.35 -4.32
N LEU A 95 0.32 -9.88 -4.32
CA LEU A 95 -0.50 -9.84 -5.53
C LEU A 95 -0.09 -8.69 -6.45
N ALA A 96 -0.21 -8.90 -7.75
CA ALA A 96 -0.13 -7.80 -8.72
C ALA A 96 -1.35 -6.89 -8.55
N VAL A 97 -1.13 -5.58 -8.64
CA VAL A 97 -2.20 -4.58 -8.57
C VAL A 97 -2.34 -4.00 -9.98
N SER A 98 -3.57 -3.94 -10.50
CA SER A 98 -3.85 -3.31 -11.79
C SER A 98 -3.48 -1.82 -11.77
N SER A 99 -3.18 -1.24 -12.93
CA SER A 99 -2.95 0.19 -13.06
C SER A 99 -4.18 0.99 -12.60
N ASP A 100 -3.95 2.23 -12.17
CA ASP A 100 -5.05 3.10 -11.75
C ASP A 100 -5.85 3.61 -12.96
N PRO A 101 -7.18 3.70 -12.84
CA PRO A 101 -7.98 4.41 -13.83
C PRO A 101 -7.58 5.89 -13.88
N PRO A 102 -7.82 6.59 -15.01
CA PRO A 102 -7.58 8.02 -15.09
C PRO A 102 -8.49 8.78 -14.13
N GLU A 103 -8.01 9.92 -13.64
CA GLU A 103 -8.79 10.80 -12.77
C GLU A 103 -9.98 11.42 -13.55
N PRO A 104 -11.19 11.51 -12.94
CA PRO A 104 -12.31 12.20 -13.55
C PRO A 104 -12.00 13.70 -13.72
N ARG A 105 -12.34 14.26 -14.90
CA ARG A 105 -12.11 15.67 -15.27
C ARG A 105 -13.28 16.57 -14.91
#